data_AF-A0A0N4XHW1-F1
#
_entry.id   AF-A0A0N4XHW1-F1
#
_cell.length_a   1.000
_cell.length_b   1.000
_cell.length_c   1.000
_cell.angle_alpha   90.00
_cell.angle_beta   90.00
_cell.angle_gamma   90.00
#
_symmetry.space_group_name_H-M   'P 1'
#
loop_
_entity.id
_entity.type
_entity.pdbx_description
1 polymer ?
#
loop_
_entity_poly.entity_id
_entity_poly.type
_entity_poly.pdbx_seq_one_letter_code
_entity_poly.pdbx_strand_id
1 'polypeptide(L)'
;MSAPLREVLTRHLPPPGSASLHRGGRTRDCSPLTWEQFFDENRTVDGTEGPVFYLLHGGGYSGLTWACLAVELSSRIKCRLLVPDLRGHGKTHTEDDRDLSAERQVRDIIGIYKAVFGEESEPPLVCVVGHSMGGAMAVHTVATNEIPNVVALVVIDVVEGSAMDALGGMMTFLRGRPSSFETQEKAIAWCLQSGATRNREAARISMPSQVVKADDGKYVWRIDLTDTEPFWIGWFQGLSVKFLSCSPPKLLVLAGVDRLDKDLTVRTHFYYSRVVF
;
A
#
# COMPACT_ATOMS: atom_id res chain seq x y z
N MET A 1 -38.18 -16.22 -9.04
CA MET A 1 -37.29 -15.80 -7.95
C MET A 1 -38.08 -14.87 -7.04
N SER A 2 -38.13 -15.16 -5.74
CA SER A 2 -39.00 -14.48 -4.77
C SER A 2 -38.49 -13.07 -4.41
N ALA A 3 -39.43 -12.15 -4.17
CA ALA A 3 -39.20 -10.76 -3.83
C ALA A 3 -38.19 -10.49 -2.67
N PRO A 4 -38.05 -11.35 -1.63
CA PRO A 4 -37.08 -11.10 -0.56
C PRO A 4 -35.61 -11.26 -1.00
N LEU A 5 -35.33 -12.01 -2.07
CA LEU A 5 -33.97 -12.24 -2.56
C LEU A 5 -33.42 -11.05 -3.37
N ARG A 6 -34.30 -10.18 -3.89
CA ARG A 6 -33.92 -8.94 -4.58
C ARG A 6 -33.53 -7.82 -3.61
N GLU A 7 -34.01 -7.88 -2.37
CA GLU A 7 -33.81 -6.81 -1.37
C GLU A 7 -32.48 -6.93 -0.61
N VAL A 8 -31.89 -8.13 -0.57
CA VAL A 8 -30.56 -8.37 0.02
C VAL A 8 -29.44 -7.94 -0.94
N LEU A 9 -29.64 -8.03 -2.24
CA LEU A 9 -28.63 -7.71 -3.26
C LEU A 9 -28.53 -6.21 -3.59
N THR A 10 -29.50 -5.39 -3.19
CA THR A 10 -29.53 -3.94 -3.47
C THR A 10 -28.94 -3.07 -2.37
N ARG A 11 -28.63 -3.62 -1.18
CA ARG A 11 -28.05 -2.85 -0.06
C ARG A 11 -26.56 -2.54 -0.21
N HIS A 12 -25.87 -3.11 -1.20
CA HIS A 12 -24.41 -2.96 -1.38
C HIS A 12 -24.01 -2.42 -2.76
N LEU A 13 -24.94 -1.79 -3.48
CA LEU A 13 -24.62 -1.06 -4.70
C LEU A 13 -24.85 0.44 -4.49
N PRO A 14 -23.93 1.33 -4.91
CA PRO A 14 -24.20 2.75 -4.93
C PRO A 14 -25.39 3.02 -5.88
N PRO A 15 -26.27 3.99 -5.56
CA PRO A 15 -27.44 4.26 -6.39
C PRO A 15 -27.01 4.74 -7.78
N PRO A 16 -27.78 4.43 -8.84
CA PRO A 16 -27.52 4.95 -10.17
C PRO A 16 -27.63 6.49 -10.13
N GLY A 17 -26.52 7.16 -10.42
CA GLY A 17 -26.43 8.62 -10.35
C GLY A 17 -27.42 9.28 -11.31
N SER A 18 -28.41 9.97 -10.76
CA SER A 18 -29.25 10.89 -11.52
C SER A 18 -28.40 12.10 -11.95
N ALA A 19 -28.26 12.29 -13.26
CA ALA A 19 -27.69 13.49 -13.82
C ALA A 19 -28.58 14.70 -13.50
N SER A 20 -28.15 15.57 -12.59
CA SER A 20 -28.55 16.97 -12.60
C SER A 20 -27.31 17.85 -12.47
N LEU A 21 -26.88 18.40 -13.60
CA LEU A 21 -25.96 19.53 -13.68
C LEU A 21 -26.66 20.76 -13.10
N HIS A 22 -26.12 21.37 -12.04
CA HIS A 22 -25.96 22.83 -11.97
C HIS A 22 -25.00 23.32 -10.87
N ARG A 23 -23.89 23.89 -11.36
CA ARG A 23 -23.12 25.09 -10.93
C ARG A 23 -23.04 25.44 -9.42
N GLY A 24 -21.81 25.25 -8.91
CA GLY A 24 -21.20 26.00 -7.82
C GLY A 24 -19.67 25.88 -7.92
N GLY A 25 -19.05 26.72 -8.75
CA GLY A 25 -17.64 26.63 -9.14
C GLY A 25 -16.67 26.98 -8.01
N ARG A 26 -16.20 25.98 -7.29
CA ARG A 26 -14.79 25.86 -6.91
C ARG A 26 -14.24 24.71 -7.73
N THR A 27 -13.43 25.00 -8.75
CA THR A 27 -12.64 23.97 -9.43
C THR A 27 -11.81 23.27 -8.37
N ARG A 28 -12.21 22.04 -7.99
CA ARG A 28 -11.51 21.26 -6.96
C ARG A 28 -10.19 20.84 -7.57
N ASP A 29 -9.10 21.42 -7.07
CA ASP A 29 -7.75 21.23 -7.60
C ASP A 29 -7.36 19.74 -7.59
N CYS A 30 -7.12 19.21 -8.79
CA CYS A 30 -6.68 17.85 -9.05
C CYS A 30 -5.34 17.85 -9.82
N SER A 31 -4.60 18.96 -9.80
CA SER A 31 -3.27 19.01 -10.41
C SER A 31 -2.31 18.07 -9.65
N PRO A 32 -1.42 17.34 -10.36
CA PRO A 32 -0.38 16.55 -9.72
C PRO A 32 0.47 17.40 -8.77
N LEU A 33 0.81 16.84 -7.61
CA LEU A 33 1.89 17.36 -6.79
C LEU A 33 3.17 16.62 -7.15
N THR A 34 4.30 17.31 -7.03
CA THR A 34 5.61 16.71 -7.31
C THR A 34 6.23 16.22 -6.01
N TRP A 35 7.06 15.18 -6.08
CA TRP A 35 7.64 14.54 -4.88
C TRP A 35 8.56 15.49 -4.10
N GLU A 36 9.20 16.44 -4.79
CA GLU A 36 10.07 17.49 -4.21
C GLU A 36 9.34 18.37 -3.19
N GLN A 37 8.01 18.35 -3.15
CA GLN A 37 7.22 19.09 -2.17
C GLN A 37 7.12 18.39 -0.82
N PHE A 38 7.39 17.09 -0.79
CA PHE A 38 7.21 16.22 0.39
C PHE A 38 8.52 15.63 0.88
N PHE A 39 9.52 15.55 0.00
CA PHE A 39 10.83 15.01 0.31
C PHE A 39 11.89 15.98 -0.16
N ASP A 40 12.88 16.23 0.69
CA ASP A 40 13.93 17.21 0.42
C ASP A 40 14.80 16.78 -0.78
N GLU A 41 15.03 15.47 -0.96
CA GLU A 41 15.92 14.93 -1.98
C GLU A 41 15.49 13.52 -2.43
N ASN A 42 15.68 13.20 -3.71
CA ASN A 42 15.51 11.85 -4.28
C ASN A 42 16.91 11.29 -4.53
N ARG A 43 17.52 10.85 -3.43
CA ARG A 43 18.85 10.24 -3.39
C ARG A 43 18.76 8.86 -2.77
N THR A 44 19.74 8.01 -3.07
CA THR A 44 20.10 6.90 -2.19
C THR A 44 20.50 7.49 -0.83
N VAL A 45 19.95 6.94 0.25
CA VAL A 45 19.71 7.63 1.53
C VAL A 45 20.97 8.16 2.24
N ASP A 46 20.95 9.45 2.64
CA ASP A 46 21.84 10.07 3.65
C ASP A 46 20.98 10.80 4.71
N GLY A 47 20.17 10.05 5.45
CA GLY A 47 19.63 10.51 6.73
C GLY A 47 20.56 9.98 7.83
N THR A 48 21.04 10.83 8.73
CA THR A 48 22.13 10.44 9.64
C THR A 48 21.68 9.96 11.01
N GLU A 49 20.43 10.18 11.43
CA GLU A 49 20.04 9.97 12.83
C GLU A 49 18.62 9.44 13.04
N GLY A 50 18.44 8.60 14.06
CA GLY A 50 17.16 8.00 14.46
C GLY A 50 16.85 6.65 13.79
N PRO A 51 15.77 5.96 14.22
CA PRO A 51 15.35 4.70 13.63
C PRO A 51 14.89 4.88 12.18
N VAL A 52 15.09 3.85 11.37
CA VAL A 52 14.63 3.80 9.97
C VAL A 52 13.23 3.20 9.93
N PHE A 53 12.27 3.92 9.38
CA PHE A 53 10.98 3.38 8.99
C PHE A 53 11.08 2.86 7.55
N TYR A 54 11.02 1.54 7.41
CA TYR A 54 11.05 0.87 6.13
C TYR A 54 9.61 0.64 5.63
N LEU A 55 9.13 1.52 4.75
CA LEU A 55 7.72 1.61 4.35
C LEU A 55 7.44 0.89 3.03
N LEU A 56 6.68 -0.21 3.09
CA LEU A 56 6.37 -1.09 1.96
C LEU A 56 4.93 -0.88 1.48
N HIS A 57 4.76 -0.34 0.27
CA HIS A 57 3.44 -0.02 -0.28
C HIS A 57 2.62 -1.25 -0.71
N GLY A 58 1.31 -1.07 -0.92
CA GLY A 58 0.42 -2.12 -1.41
C GLY A 58 0.54 -2.38 -2.91
N GLY A 59 -0.14 -3.42 -3.41
CA GLY A 59 -0.16 -3.72 -4.84
C GLY A 59 -0.83 -2.60 -5.65
N GLY A 60 -0.24 -2.22 -6.78
CA GLY A 60 -0.70 -1.16 -7.68
C GLY A 60 -0.41 0.25 -7.18
N TYR A 61 0.26 0.37 -6.04
CA TYR A 61 0.69 1.63 -5.44
C TYR A 61 2.19 1.88 -5.71
N SER A 62 2.75 2.85 -5.00
CA SER A 62 4.18 3.21 -5.02
C SER A 62 4.60 3.75 -3.65
N GLY A 63 5.89 4.02 -3.48
CA GLY A 63 6.43 4.69 -2.29
C GLY A 63 5.75 6.03 -1.98
N LEU A 64 5.28 6.76 -3.00
CA LEU A 64 4.59 8.05 -2.82
C LEU A 64 3.24 7.94 -2.09
N THR A 65 2.70 6.73 -1.91
CA THR A 65 1.54 6.47 -1.05
C THR A 65 1.82 6.87 0.40
N TRP A 66 3.08 6.83 0.81
CA TRP A 66 3.51 7.18 2.15
C TRP A 66 3.83 8.67 2.32
N ALA A 67 3.75 9.51 1.28
CA ALA A 67 4.21 10.91 1.33
C ALA A 67 3.57 11.73 2.46
N CYS A 68 2.25 11.68 2.62
CA CYS A 68 1.60 12.39 3.72
C CYS A 68 1.98 11.82 5.10
N LEU A 69 2.16 10.49 5.20
CA LEU A 69 2.61 9.88 6.46
C LEU A 69 4.05 10.26 6.78
N ALA A 70 4.91 10.33 5.77
CA ALA A 70 6.32 10.70 5.90
C ALA A 70 6.46 12.06 6.58
N VAL A 71 5.71 13.07 6.11
CA VAL A 71 5.67 14.43 6.69
C VAL A 71 5.15 14.42 8.13
N GLU A 72 4.06 13.70 8.39
CA GLU A 72 3.49 13.61 9.74
C GLU A 72 4.43 12.88 10.72
N LEU A 73 5.17 11.89 10.25
CA LEU A 73 6.08 11.11 11.09
C LEU A 73 7.35 11.89 11.41
N SER A 74 7.99 12.48 10.39
CA SER A 74 9.23 13.25 10.56
C SER A 74 9.03 14.54 11.36
N SER A 75 7.83 15.14 11.34
CA SER A 75 7.50 16.30 12.17
C SER A 75 7.30 15.98 13.66
N ARG A 76 7.06 14.71 14.01
CA ARG A 76 6.76 14.28 15.39
C ARG A 76 7.92 13.57 16.06
N ILE A 77 8.75 12.87 15.30
CA ILE A 77 9.88 12.10 15.81
C ILE A 77 11.11 12.27 14.92
N LYS A 78 12.30 12.22 15.53
CA LYS A 78 13.56 12.16 14.79
C LYS A 78 13.73 10.75 14.22
N CYS A 79 13.52 10.58 12.93
CA CYS A 79 13.61 9.29 12.25
C CYS A 79 14.05 9.44 10.78
N ARG A 80 14.38 8.31 10.18
CA ARG A 80 14.71 8.18 8.75
C ARG A 80 13.65 7.36 8.06
N LEU A 81 13.44 7.60 6.77
CA LEU A 81 12.44 6.90 5.98
C LEU A 81 13.14 6.19 4.81
N LEU A 82 12.97 4.87 4.72
CA LEU A 82 13.32 4.10 3.54
C LEU A 82 12.02 3.69 2.86
N VAL A 83 11.74 4.29 1.70
CA VAL A 83 10.42 4.19 1.04
C VAL A 83 10.62 3.77 -0.42
N PRO A 84 10.92 2.49 -0.70
CA PRO A 84 11.15 2.05 -2.06
C PRO A 84 9.85 1.95 -2.86
N ASP A 85 10.00 2.04 -4.17
CA ASP A 85 9.06 1.42 -5.09
C ASP A 85 9.40 -0.07 -5.21
N LEU A 86 8.46 -0.95 -4.91
CA LEU A 86 8.65 -2.40 -5.06
C LEU A 86 8.71 -2.81 -6.53
N ARG A 87 9.20 -4.03 -6.80
CA ARG A 87 9.30 -4.61 -8.16
C ARG A 87 8.02 -4.38 -8.97
N GLY A 88 8.17 -3.92 -10.22
CA GLY A 88 7.05 -3.65 -11.13
C GLY A 88 6.21 -2.42 -10.79
N HIS A 89 6.51 -1.71 -9.70
CA HIS A 89 5.74 -0.56 -9.23
C HIS A 89 6.52 0.75 -9.35
N GLY A 90 5.80 1.88 -9.29
CA GLY A 90 6.37 3.23 -9.30
C GLY A 90 7.39 3.45 -10.41
N LYS A 91 8.64 3.77 -10.05
CA LYS A 91 9.77 3.94 -10.98
C LYS A 91 10.73 2.74 -11.02
N THR A 92 10.50 1.71 -10.22
CA THR A 92 11.37 0.52 -10.16
C THR A 92 11.23 -0.31 -11.43
N HIS A 93 12.37 -0.70 -11.99
CA HIS A 93 12.50 -1.61 -13.11
C HIS A 93 13.52 -2.70 -12.76
N THR A 94 13.20 -3.93 -13.12
CA THR A 94 14.08 -5.09 -12.88
C THR A 94 14.24 -5.91 -14.16
N GLU A 95 15.09 -6.95 -14.15
CA GLU A 95 15.25 -7.87 -15.29
C GLU A 95 13.95 -8.62 -15.64
N ASP A 96 13.11 -8.92 -14.65
CA ASP A 96 11.81 -9.59 -14.85
C ASP A 96 10.75 -9.05 -13.87
N ASP A 97 10.06 -7.99 -14.28
CA ASP A 97 9.02 -7.36 -13.46
C ASP A 97 7.76 -8.23 -13.26
N ARG A 98 7.70 -9.43 -13.86
CA ARG A 98 6.52 -10.33 -13.80
C ARG A 98 6.59 -11.34 -12.66
N ASP A 99 7.78 -11.60 -12.11
CA ASP A 99 7.95 -12.48 -10.95
C ASP A 99 7.65 -11.71 -9.65
N LEU A 100 6.37 -11.62 -9.30
CA LEU A 100 5.92 -11.04 -8.02
C LEU A 100 5.68 -12.12 -6.96
N SER A 101 6.37 -13.26 -7.01
CA SER A 101 6.34 -14.24 -5.92
C SER A 101 6.79 -13.61 -4.58
N ALA A 102 6.29 -14.14 -3.46
CA ALA A 102 6.68 -13.65 -2.14
C ALA A 102 8.21 -13.77 -1.96
N GLU A 103 8.78 -14.88 -2.39
CA GLU A 103 10.21 -15.19 -2.31
C GLU A 103 11.07 -14.22 -3.10
N ARG A 104 10.61 -13.78 -4.28
CA ARG A 104 11.33 -12.79 -5.08
C ARG A 104 11.24 -11.41 -4.45
N GLN A 105 10.05 -10.95 -4.09
CA GLN A 105 9.86 -9.63 -3.50
C GLN A 105 10.60 -9.48 -2.16
N VAL A 106 10.61 -10.52 -1.31
CA VAL A 106 11.37 -10.53 -0.05
C VAL A 106 12.87 -10.38 -0.31
N ARG A 107 13.41 -11.09 -1.30
CA ARG A 107 14.83 -10.95 -1.70
C ARG A 107 15.14 -9.53 -2.16
N ASP A 108 14.25 -8.90 -2.93
CA ASP A 108 14.43 -7.52 -3.36
C ASP A 108 14.43 -6.55 -2.16
N ILE A 109 13.51 -6.71 -1.21
CA ILE A 109 13.41 -5.88 0.01
C ILE A 109 14.68 -6.00 0.87
N ILE A 110 15.16 -7.24 1.08
CA ILE A 110 16.42 -7.47 1.80
C ILE A 110 17.60 -6.88 1.02
N GLY A 111 17.60 -7.02 -0.31
CA GLY A 111 18.62 -6.45 -1.19
C GLY A 111 18.71 -4.93 -1.12
N ILE A 112 17.56 -4.25 -1.12
CA ILE A 112 17.47 -2.79 -0.94
C ILE A 112 18.05 -2.39 0.42
N TYR A 113 17.65 -3.08 1.50
CA TYR A 113 18.21 -2.80 2.83
C TYR A 113 19.74 -2.94 2.85
N LYS A 114 20.27 -4.05 2.31
CA LYS A 114 21.72 -4.32 2.25
C LYS A 114 22.45 -3.29 1.37
N ALA A 115 21.85 -2.84 0.28
CA ALA A 115 22.45 -1.82 -0.58
C ALA A 115 22.53 -0.45 0.09
N VAL A 116 21.59 -0.12 0.98
CA VAL A 116 21.56 1.17 1.69
C VAL A 116 22.41 1.15 2.96
N PHE A 117 22.35 0.06 3.74
CA PHE A 117 22.94 0.01 5.08
C PHE A 117 24.00 -1.10 5.29
N GLY A 118 24.30 -1.90 4.27
CA GLY A 118 25.11 -3.11 4.42
C GLY A 118 26.58 -2.89 4.76
N GLU A 119 27.10 -1.68 4.52
CA GLU A 119 28.48 -1.29 4.85
C GLU A 119 28.57 -0.53 6.19
N GLU A 120 27.44 -0.23 6.85
CA GLU A 120 27.46 0.46 8.14
C GLU A 120 27.98 -0.45 9.25
N SER A 121 28.97 0.02 10.02
CA SER A 121 29.53 -0.71 11.16
C SER A 121 28.51 -0.98 12.26
N GLU A 122 27.52 -0.10 12.39
CA GLU A 122 26.41 -0.20 13.33
C GLU A 122 25.09 -0.09 12.57
N PRO A 123 24.47 -1.21 12.18
CA PRO A 123 23.22 -1.18 11.43
C PRO A 123 22.11 -0.47 12.22
N PRO A 124 21.26 0.32 11.55
CA PRO A 124 20.26 1.14 12.22
C PRO A 124 19.17 0.30 12.89
N LEU A 125 18.48 0.88 13.87
CA LEU A 125 17.21 0.31 14.34
C LEU A 125 16.15 0.44 13.23
N VAL A 126 15.43 -0.64 12.93
CA VAL A 126 14.48 -0.68 11.80
C VAL A 126 13.06 -0.95 12.29
N CYS A 127 12.12 -0.09 11.89
CA CYS A 127 10.69 -0.31 11.98
C CYS A 127 10.16 -0.66 10.59
N VAL A 128 9.79 -1.93 10.36
CA VAL A 128 9.24 -2.36 9.07
C VAL A 128 7.73 -2.14 9.08
N VAL A 129 7.22 -1.37 8.12
CA VAL A 129 5.80 -1.02 8.00
C VAL A 129 5.31 -1.44 6.62
N GLY A 130 4.19 -2.13 6.54
CA GLY A 130 3.64 -2.54 5.25
C GLY A 130 2.12 -2.41 5.18
N HIS A 131 1.62 -2.01 4.02
CA HIS A 131 0.19 -1.94 3.71
C HIS A 131 -0.20 -3.00 2.66
N SER A 132 -1.31 -3.72 2.88
CA SER A 132 -1.83 -4.70 1.91
C SER A 132 -0.74 -5.72 1.46
N MET A 133 -0.50 -5.89 0.16
CA MET A 133 0.65 -6.66 -0.36
C MET A 133 1.97 -6.35 0.37
N GLY A 134 2.29 -5.07 0.59
CA GLY A 134 3.49 -4.65 1.32
C GLY A 134 3.48 -5.07 2.79
N GLY A 135 2.30 -5.19 3.41
CA GLY A 135 2.11 -5.77 4.74
C GLY A 135 2.47 -7.25 4.78
N ALA A 136 2.01 -8.01 3.77
CA ALA A 136 2.42 -9.41 3.63
C ALA A 136 3.94 -9.53 3.45
N MET A 137 4.53 -8.72 2.58
CA MET A 137 5.97 -8.72 2.35
C MET A 137 6.77 -8.28 3.58
N ALA A 138 6.26 -7.34 4.38
CA ALA A 138 6.86 -6.95 5.66
C ALA A 138 6.99 -8.15 6.61
N VAL A 139 5.92 -8.94 6.75
CA VAL A 139 5.91 -10.14 7.59
C VAL A 139 6.88 -11.18 7.06
N HIS A 140 6.83 -11.50 5.76
CA HIS A 140 7.73 -12.49 5.16
C HIS A 140 9.21 -12.09 5.32
N THR A 141 9.53 -10.81 5.07
CA THR A 141 10.88 -10.27 5.24
C THR A 141 11.35 -10.33 6.69
N VAL A 142 10.54 -9.87 7.66
CA VAL A 142 10.94 -9.92 9.07
C VAL A 142 11.11 -11.36 9.56
N ALA A 143 10.30 -12.30 9.05
CA ALA A 143 10.39 -13.71 9.41
C ALA A 143 11.69 -14.39 8.92
N THR A 144 12.41 -13.83 7.94
CA THR A 144 13.73 -14.38 7.53
C THR A 144 14.82 -14.08 8.55
N ASN A 145 14.63 -13.07 9.40
CA ASN A 145 15.65 -12.52 10.30
C ASN A 145 16.93 -12.01 9.57
N GLU A 146 16.85 -11.68 8.28
CA GLU A 146 17.99 -11.17 7.51
C GLU A 146 18.20 -9.66 7.62
N ILE A 147 17.21 -8.91 8.09
CA ILE A 147 17.37 -7.50 8.44
C ILE A 147 17.75 -7.43 9.93
N PRO A 148 18.96 -6.96 10.28
CA PRO A 148 19.37 -6.81 11.68
C PRO A 148 18.57 -5.70 12.37
N ASN A 149 18.52 -5.73 13.70
CA ASN A 149 17.99 -4.64 14.53
C ASN A 149 16.55 -4.21 14.18
N VAL A 150 15.70 -5.14 13.73
CA VAL A 150 14.26 -4.88 13.58
C VAL A 150 13.65 -4.72 14.97
N VAL A 151 13.18 -3.51 15.28
CA VAL A 151 12.59 -3.14 16.58
C VAL A 151 11.06 -3.08 16.56
N ALA A 152 10.44 -3.09 15.38
CA ALA A 152 9.00 -3.15 15.23
C ALA A 152 8.58 -3.68 13.86
N LEU A 153 7.45 -4.41 13.84
CA LEU A 153 6.74 -4.82 12.62
C LEU A 153 5.32 -4.25 12.67
N VAL A 154 4.97 -3.41 11.70
CA VAL A 154 3.66 -2.78 11.57
C VAL A 154 2.98 -3.27 10.29
N VAL A 155 1.79 -3.83 10.43
CA VAL A 155 0.98 -4.31 9.30
C VAL A 155 -0.31 -3.50 9.24
N ILE A 156 -0.59 -2.91 8.08
CA ILE A 156 -1.77 -2.08 7.84
C ILE A 156 -2.73 -2.81 6.90
N ASP A 157 -3.92 -3.06 7.42
CA ASP A 157 -5.10 -3.55 6.70
C ASP A 157 -4.92 -4.90 6.00
N VAL A 158 -4.20 -5.82 6.66
CA VAL A 158 -4.01 -7.21 6.20
C VAL A 158 -4.26 -8.19 7.34
N VAL A 159 -5.17 -9.11 7.11
CA VAL A 159 -5.40 -10.29 7.94
C VAL A 159 -5.68 -11.46 7.00
N GLU A 160 -4.99 -12.59 7.20
CA GLU A 160 -5.03 -13.74 6.29
C GLU A 160 -6.46 -14.13 5.90
N GLY A 161 -7.33 -14.45 6.87
CA GLY A 161 -8.69 -14.90 6.58
C GLY A 161 -9.46 -13.91 5.70
N SER A 162 -9.48 -12.64 6.09
CA SER A 162 -10.17 -11.59 5.33
C SER A 162 -9.53 -11.31 3.96
N ALA A 163 -8.21 -11.44 3.84
CA ALA A 163 -7.49 -11.22 2.60
C ALA A 163 -7.80 -12.34 1.59
N MET A 164 -7.80 -13.60 2.06
CA MET A 164 -8.15 -14.77 1.25
C MET A 164 -9.60 -14.70 0.76
N ASP A 165 -10.54 -14.30 1.61
CA ASP A 165 -11.95 -14.11 1.23
C ASP A 165 -12.12 -12.97 0.21
N ALA A 166 -11.29 -11.93 0.28
CA ALA A 166 -11.37 -10.75 -0.59
C ALA A 166 -10.76 -10.96 -1.99
N LEU A 167 -9.96 -12.01 -2.23
CA LEU A 167 -9.26 -12.20 -3.50
C LEU A 167 -10.21 -12.22 -4.71
N GLY A 168 -11.34 -12.92 -4.61
CA GLY A 168 -12.34 -12.96 -5.69
C GLY A 168 -13.02 -11.61 -5.96
N GLY A 169 -13.25 -10.82 -4.90
CA GLY A 169 -13.77 -9.46 -5.01
C GLY A 169 -12.75 -8.51 -5.65
N MET A 170 -11.46 -8.70 -5.39
CA MET A 170 -10.39 -7.88 -5.95
C MET A 170 -10.34 -7.98 -7.48
N MET A 171 -10.45 -9.17 -8.06
CA MET A 171 -10.48 -9.32 -9.53
C MET A 171 -11.63 -8.56 -10.18
N THR A 172 -12.81 -8.60 -9.56
CA THR A 172 -13.98 -7.85 -10.04
C THR A 172 -13.72 -6.35 -9.96
N PHE A 173 -13.13 -5.86 -8.86
CA PHE A 173 -12.76 -4.46 -8.70
C PHE A 173 -11.72 -4.00 -9.73
N LEU A 174 -10.64 -4.77 -9.93
CA LEU A 174 -9.57 -4.43 -10.87
C LEU A 174 -10.09 -4.33 -12.31
N ARG A 175 -10.91 -5.30 -12.74
CA ARG A 175 -11.53 -5.29 -14.09
C ARG A 175 -12.56 -4.17 -14.27
N GLY A 176 -13.12 -3.65 -13.18
CA GLY A 176 -14.04 -2.51 -13.21
C GLY A 176 -13.35 -1.14 -13.31
N ARG A 177 -12.01 -1.08 -13.22
CA ARG A 177 -11.27 0.18 -13.34
C ARG A 177 -11.29 0.69 -14.79
N PRO A 178 -11.22 2.02 -15.02
CA PRO A 178 -10.93 2.56 -16.34
C PRO A 178 -9.63 1.96 -16.87
N SER A 179 -9.60 1.56 -18.15
CA SER A 179 -8.39 1.00 -18.78
C SER A 179 -7.33 2.06 -19.08
N SER A 180 -7.73 3.33 -19.23
CA SER A 180 -6.84 4.47 -19.44
C SER A 180 -7.48 5.79 -19.00
N PHE A 181 -6.65 6.83 -18.88
CA PHE A 181 -7.02 8.21 -18.58
C PHE A 181 -6.40 9.15 -19.60
N GLU A 182 -7.10 10.22 -20.00
CA GLU A 182 -6.50 11.20 -20.94
C GLU A 182 -5.40 12.05 -20.29
N THR A 183 -5.49 12.32 -18.98
CA THR A 183 -4.51 13.11 -18.23
C THR A 183 -4.34 12.58 -16.80
N GLN A 184 -3.25 12.97 -16.13
CA GLN A 184 -3.03 12.62 -14.72
C GLN A 184 -4.10 13.25 -13.81
N GLU A 185 -4.61 14.44 -14.14
CA GLU A 185 -5.69 15.08 -13.38
C GLU A 185 -6.97 14.25 -13.44
N LYS A 186 -7.28 13.61 -14.58
CA LYS A 186 -8.42 12.69 -14.68
C LYS A 186 -8.21 11.42 -13.85
N ALA A 187 -6.98 10.91 -13.78
CA ALA A 187 -6.64 9.79 -12.90
C ALA A 187 -6.80 10.16 -11.41
N ILE A 188 -6.30 11.34 -10.99
CA ILE A 188 -6.47 11.89 -9.64
C ILE A 188 -7.95 12.09 -9.30
N ALA A 189 -8.72 12.67 -10.22
CA ALA A 189 -10.14 12.89 -10.05
C ALA A 189 -10.91 11.56 -9.89
N TRP A 190 -10.58 10.55 -10.71
CA TRP A 190 -11.14 9.21 -10.56
C TRP A 190 -10.79 8.58 -9.21
N CYS A 191 -9.55 8.70 -8.76
CA CYS A 191 -9.09 8.16 -7.46
C CYS A 191 -9.91 8.71 -6.28
N LEU A 192 -10.25 10.01 -6.33
CA LEU A 192 -11.10 10.65 -5.32
C LEU A 192 -12.58 10.27 -5.45
N GLN A 193 -13.08 10.11 -6.68
CA GLN A 193 -14.49 9.78 -6.94
C GLN A 193 -14.82 8.31 -6.63
N SER A 194 -13.89 7.40 -6.91
CA SER A 194 -14.03 5.98 -6.62
C SER A 194 -13.89 5.66 -5.13
N GLY A 195 -13.38 6.60 -4.33
CA GLY A 195 -13.13 6.41 -2.91
C GLY A 195 -11.85 5.63 -2.61
N ALA A 196 -10.97 5.43 -3.60
CA ALA A 196 -9.66 4.79 -3.40
C ALA A 196 -8.81 5.55 -2.35
N THR A 197 -8.97 6.87 -2.27
CA THR A 197 -8.60 7.65 -1.09
C THR A 197 -9.57 8.82 -0.91
N ARG A 198 -9.77 9.23 0.36
CA ARG A 198 -10.53 10.44 0.71
C ARG A 198 -9.63 11.65 0.89
N ASN A 199 -8.32 11.45 1.04
CA ASN A 199 -7.35 12.53 1.21
C ASN A 199 -6.91 13.06 -0.17
N ARG A 200 -7.21 14.34 -0.42
CA ARG A 200 -6.93 15.01 -1.69
C ARG A 200 -5.45 15.21 -1.94
N GLU A 201 -4.70 15.57 -0.91
CA GLU A 201 -3.26 15.75 -1.00
C GLU A 201 -2.59 14.41 -1.33
N ALA A 202 -2.95 13.36 -0.59
CA ALA A 202 -2.49 11.99 -0.84
C ALA A 202 -2.81 11.53 -2.27
N ALA A 203 -4.01 11.83 -2.79
CA ALA A 203 -4.37 11.51 -4.17
C ALA A 203 -3.47 12.22 -5.18
N ARG A 204 -3.26 13.54 -5.01
CA ARG A 204 -2.49 14.36 -5.96
C ARG A 204 -1.01 14.01 -5.98
N ILE A 205 -0.44 13.53 -4.88
CA ILE A 205 0.96 13.10 -4.82
C ILE A 205 1.16 11.65 -5.26
N SER A 206 0.28 10.73 -4.84
CA SER A 206 0.52 9.30 -5.07
C SER A 206 -0.03 8.80 -6.41
N MET A 207 -1.21 9.26 -6.84
CA MET A 207 -1.88 8.74 -8.04
C MET A 207 -1.06 8.90 -9.34
N PRO A 208 -0.33 10.02 -9.57
CA PRO A 208 0.51 10.16 -10.77
C PRO A 208 1.53 9.04 -10.97
N SER A 209 2.04 8.44 -9.88
CA SER A 209 3.01 7.34 -9.94
C SER A 209 2.40 5.95 -10.16
N GLN A 210 1.07 5.86 -10.12
CA GLN A 210 0.33 4.62 -10.37
C GLN A 210 -0.07 4.48 -11.84
N VAL A 211 0.21 5.49 -12.66
CA VAL A 211 -0.07 5.52 -14.09
C VAL A 211 1.18 5.91 -14.89
N VAL A 212 1.30 5.41 -16.11
CA VAL A 212 2.38 5.71 -17.06
C VAL A 212 1.79 6.17 -18.38
N LYS A 213 2.51 7.05 -19.07
CA LYS A 213 2.09 7.55 -20.37
C LYS A 213 2.39 6.49 -21.44
N ALA A 214 1.36 6.06 -22.16
CA ALA A 214 1.46 5.15 -23.29
C ALA A 214 1.76 5.88 -24.60
N ASP A 215 2.11 5.13 -25.64
CA ASP A 215 2.48 5.66 -26.97
C ASP A 215 1.34 6.45 -27.64
N ASP A 216 0.08 6.13 -27.34
CA ASP A 216 -1.10 6.85 -27.81
C ASP A 216 -1.35 8.19 -27.07
N GLY A 217 -0.46 8.54 -26.14
CA GLY A 217 -0.49 9.76 -25.35
C GLY A 217 -1.38 9.70 -24.11
N LYS A 218 -2.16 8.63 -23.92
CA LYS A 218 -2.99 8.43 -22.73
C LYS A 218 -2.16 7.86 -21.58
N TYR A 219 -2.75 7.86 -20.39
CA TYR A 219 -2.18 7.28 -19.19
C TYR A 219 -2.84 5.93 -18.90
N VAL A 220 -2.04 4.88 -18.79
CA VAL A 220 -2.48 3.52 -18.40
C VAL A 220 -1.92 3.19 -17.03
N TRP A 221 -2.46 2.17 -16.37
CA TRP A 221 -1.93 1.70 -15.09
C TRP A 221 -0.47 1.28 -15.22
N ARG A 222 0.37 1.67 -14.25
CA ARG A 222 1.79 1.30 -14.21
C ARG A 222 1.99 -0.21 -14.21
N ILE A 223 1.10 -0.93 -13.53
CA ILE A 223 1.10 -2.38 -13.42
C ILE A 223 -0.33 -2.90 -13.64
N ASP A 224 -0.47 -3.95 -14.45
CA ASP A 224 -1.70 -4.73 -14.47
C ASP A 224 -1.68 -5.69 -13.29
N LEU A 225 -2.40 -5.32 -12.22
CA LEU A 225 -2.49 -6.16 -11.04
C LEU A 225 -3.19 -7.49 -11.30
N THR A 226 -4.00 -7.60 -12.35
CA THR A 226 -4.69 -8.87 -12.65
C THR A 226 -3.70 -9.95 -13.09
N ASP A 227 -2.59 -9.57 -13.72
CA ASP A 227 -1.51 -10.50 -14.08
C ASP A 227 -0.78 -11.07 -12.85
N THR A 228 -0.97 -10.45 -11.68
CA THR A 228 -0.34 -10.86 -10.42
C THR A 228 -1.19 -11.83 -9.61
N GLU A 229 -2.42 -12.13 -10.05
CA GLU A 229 -3.36 -13.06 -9.41
C GLU A 229 -2.71 -14.40 -9.00
N PRO A 230 -1.88 -15.05 -9.83
CA PRO A 230 -1.25 -16.32 -9.46
C PRO A 230 -0.40 -16.28 -8.19
N PHE A 231 0.08 -15.11 -7.78
CA PHE A 231 0.95 -14.95 -6.61
C PHE A 231 0.18 -14.61 -5.32
N TRP A 232 -1.07 -14.16 -5.41
CA TRP A 232 -1.81 -13.62 -4.26
C TRP A 232 -1.96 -14.62 -3.12
N ILE A 233 -2.26 -15.89 -3.44
CA ILE A 233 -2.35 -16.94 -2.44
C ILE A 233 -1.01 -17.08 -1.70
N GLY A 234 0.11 -17.08 -2.43
CA GLY A 234 1.45 -17.16 -1.83
C GLY A 234 1.81 -15.95 -0.95
N TRP A 235 1.20 -14.78 -1.19
CA TRP A 235 1.41 -13.62 -0.34
C TRP A 235 0.74 -13.79 1.03
N PHE A 236 -0.49 -14.32 1.07
CA PHE A 236 -1.33 -14.27 2.27
C PHE A 236 -1.49 -15.61 3.00
N GLN A 237 -1.27 -16.74 2.34
CA GLN A 237 -1.44 -18.06 2.97
C GLN A 237 -0.42 -18.27 4.10
N GLY A 238 -0.91 -18.62 5.29
CA GLY A 238 -0.11 -18.80 6.51
C GLY A 238 0.45 -17.48 7.09
N LEU A 239 0.00 -16.33 6.60
CA LEU A 239 0.53 -15.03 6.99
C LEU A 239 0.26 -14.71 8.46
N SER A 240 -0.91 -15.09 9.00
CA SER A 240 -1.26 -14.79 10.40
C SER A 240 -0.34 -15.54 11.37
N VAL A 241 -0.10 -16.83 11.11
CA VAL A 241 0.85 -17.64 11.90
C VAL A 241 2.27 -17.09 11.78
N LYS A 242 2.69 -16.70 10.57
CA LYS A 242 4.01 -16.13 10.34
C LYS A 242 4.19 -14.80 11.07
N PHE A 243 3.21 -13.89 11.00
CA PHE A 243 3.20 -12.63 11.74
C PHE A 243 3.35 -12.87 13.25
N LEU A 244 2.58 -13.80 13.82
CA LEU A 244 2.68 -14.12 15.25
C LEU A 244 4.05 -14.72 15.65
N SER A 245 4.73 -15.39 14.71
CA SER A 245 6.05 -15.98 14.93
C SER A 245 7.20 -14.97 14.92
N CYS A 246 7.01 -13.77 14.35
CA CYS A 246 8.05 -12.74 14.30
C CYS A 246 8.41 -12.25 15.71
N SER A 247 9.70 -12.24 16.03
CA SER A 247 10.24 -11.80 17.33
C SER A 247 9.94 -10.35 17.75
N PRO A 248 10.02 -9.32 16.86
CA PRO A 248 9.87 -7.95 17.30
C PRO A 248 8.45 -7.64 17.83
N PRO A 249 8.31 -6.53 18.60
CA PRO A 249 7.01 -5.92 18.86
C PRO A 249 6.22 -5.72 17.56
N LYS A 250 4.92 -6.01 17.63
CA LYS A 250 4.03 -6.04 16.46
C LYS A 250 2.86 -5.10 16.66
N LEU A 251 2.51 -4.36 15.61
CA LEU A 251 1.31 -3.53 15.56
C LEU A 251 0.49 -3.90 14.32
N LEU A 252 -0.79 -4.20 14.53
CA LEU A 252 -1.76 -4.40 13.46
C LEU A 252 -2.72 -3.20 13.45
N VAL A 253 -2.76 -2.47 12.33
CA VAL A 253 -3.65 -1.33 12.12
C VAL A 253 -4.75 -1.75 11.16
N LEU A 254 -5.98 -1.78 11.62
CA LEU A 254 -7.15 -2.15 10.81
C LEU A 254 -7.99 -0.93 10.49
N ALA A 255 -8.36 -0.76 9.23
CA ALA A 255 -9.28 0.32 8.82
C ALA A 255 -10.74 0.04 9.25
N GLY A 256 -11.07 -1.20 9.62
CA GLY A 256 -12.36 -1.60 10.16
C GLY A 256 -12.23 -2.83 11.08
N VAL A 257 -13.09 -2.89 12.11
CA VAL A 257 -13.03 -3.92 13.17
C VAL A 257 -13.42 -5.32 12.67
N ASP A 258 -14.07 -5.40 11.51
CA ASP A 258 -14.70 -6.60 10.95
C ASP A 258 -13.69 -7.58 10.31
N ARG A 259 -12.38 -7.28 10.38
CA ARG A 259 -11.33 -7.98 9.63
C ARG A 259 -10.45 -8.91 10.47
N LEU A 260 -10.73 -9.07 11.77
CA LEU A 260 -9.96 -9.98 12.63
C LEU A 260 -10.29 -11.45 12.33
N ASP A 261 -9.27 -12.28 12.11
CA ASP A 261 -9.42 -13.72 11.96
C ASP A 261 -9.36 -14.44 13.32
N LYS A 262 -9.65 -15.75 13.32
CA LYS A 262 -9.68 -16.57 14.55
C LYS A 262 -8.33 -16.60 15.26
N ASP A 263 -7.22 -16.62 14.52
CA ASP A 263 -5.88 -16.75 15.10
C ASP A 263 -5.43 -15.46 15.80
N LEU A 264 -5.74 -14.30 15.21
CA LEU A 264 -5.48 -12.98 15.81
C LEU A 264 -6.43 -12.68 16.97
N THR A 265 -7.65 -13.24 16.95
CA THR A 265 -8.63 -13.07 18.03
C THR A 265 -8.21 -13.80 19.31
N VAL A 266 -7.55 -14.96 19.19
CA VAL A 266 -7.24 -15.82 20.36
C VAL A 266 -5.91 -15.47 21.03
N ARG A 267 -4.94 -14.87 20.32
CA ARG A 267 -3.54 -14.77 20.79
C ARG A 267 -3.00 -13.37 21.03
N THR A 268 -3.81 -12.31 20.95
CA THR A 268 -3.31 -10.93 21.05
C THR A 268 -3.99 -10.14 22.17
N HIS A 269 -3.22 -9.55 23.09
CA HIS A 269 -3.70 -8.45 23.93
C HIS A 269 -3.76 -7.18 23.06
N PHE A 270 -4.96 -6.81 22.63
CA PHE A 270 -5.17 -5.59 21.85
C PHE A 270 -5.02 -4.35 22.75
N TYR A 271 -4.03 -3.50 22.45
CA TYR A 271 -4.11 -2.10 22.87
C TYR A 271 -5.07 -1.38 21.90
N TYR A 272 -6.33 -1.23 22.33
CA TYR A 272 -7.33 -0.46 21.60
C TYR A 272 -7.02 1.04 21.69
N SER A 273 -6.26 1.56 20.73
CA SER A 273 -6.20 2.99 20.50
C SER A 273 -7.25 3.35 19.45
N ARG A 274 -8.38 3.91 19.90
CA ARG A 274 -9.36 4.56 19.03
C ARG A 274 -8.65 5.75 18.36
N VAL A 275 -8.05 5.54 17.19
CA VAL A 275 -7.64 6.66 16.34
C VAL A 275 -8.86 7.05 15.52
N VAL A 276 -9.62 7.97 16.09
CA VAL A 276 -10.68 8.69 15.37
C VAL A 276 -9.97 9.69 14.47
N PHE A 277 -10.08 9.52 13.15
CA PHE A 277 -9.77 10.57 12.19
C PHE A 277 -10.87 11.64 12.21
#